data_AF-A0A846BWS8-F1
#
_entry.id   AF-A0A846BWS8-F1
#
_cell.length_a   1.000
_cell.length_b   1.000
_cell.length_c   1.000
_cell.angle_alpha   90.00
_cell.angle_beta   90.00
_cell.angle_gamma   90.00
#
_symmetry.space_group_name_H-M   'P 1'
#
loop_
_entity.id
_entity.type
_entity.pdbx_description
1 polymer ?
#
loop_
_entity_poly.entity_id
_entity_poly.type
_entity_poly.pdbx_seq_one_letter_code
_entity_poly.pdbx_strand_id
1 'polypeptide(L)' 'VRSQAIKSIGQLVAVGGILLVITRVRDTETQPDGPPWPLSNQELAQFQELGLREICRDRFLEESNDSIHKFRIEYRR' A
#
# COMPACT_ATOMS: atom_id res chain seq x y z
N VAL A 1 -13.86 -6.49 1.52
CA VAL A 1 -13.13 -6.79 0.27
C VAL A 1 -11.65 -6.43 0.35
N ARG A 2 -11.27 -5.20 0.72
CA ARG A 2 -9.86 -4.75 0.70
C ARG A 2 -8.89 -5.61 1.51
N SER A 3 -9.22 -5.88 2.78
CA SER A 3 -8.39 -6.76 3.63
C SER A 3 -8.23 -8.16 3.03
N GLN A 4 -9.29 -8.70 2.43
CA GLN A 4 -9.23 -10.00 1.75
C GLN A 4 -8.27 -9.96 0.55
N ALA A 5 -8.30 -8.91 -0.26
CA ALA A 5 -7.38 -8.75 -1.39
C ALA A 5 -5.92 -8.62 -0.91
N ILE A 6 -5.66 -7.79 0.10
CA ILE A 6 -4.33 -7.64 0.70
C ILE A 6 -3.80 -8.98 1.21
N LYS A 7 -4.63 -9.73 1.95
CA LYS A 7 -4.29 -11.06 2.44
C LYS A 7 -3.96 -12.02 1.31
N SER A 8 -4.82 -12.09 0.29
CA SER A 8 -4.59 -12.95 -0.87
C SER A 8 -3.30 -12.59 -1.61
N ILE A 9 -3.01 -11.30 -1.81
CA ILE A 9 -1.75 -10.85 -2.44
C ILE A 9 -0.54 -11.24 -1.59
N GLY A 10 -0.57 -10.94 -0.28
CA GLY A 10 0.55 -11.24 0.62
C GLY A 10 0.88 -12.73 0.70
N GLN A 11 -0.13 -13.61 0.57
CA GLN A 11 0.06 -15.06 0.55
C GLN A 11 0.73 -15.58 -0.73
N LEU A 12 0.65 -14.84 -1.85
CA LEU A 12 1.28 -15.22 -3.12
C LEU A 12 2.77 -14.86 -3.19
N VAL A 13 3.27 -14.09 -2.24
CA VAL A 13 4.70 -13.76 -2.16
C VAL A 13 5.42 -14.95 -1.52
N ALA A 14 6.30 -15.62 -2.27
CA ALA A 14 7.14 -16.69 -1.76
C ALA A 14 8.23 -16.16 -0.80
N VAL A 15 8.83 -17.03 0.01
CA VAL A 15 9.98 -16.68 0.87
C VAL A 15 11.13 -16.12 0.01
N GLY A 16 11.70 -14.98 0.42
CA GLY A 16 12.69 -14.25 -0.37
C GLY A 16 12.11 -13.44 -1.54
N GLY A 17 10.79 -13.46 -1.73
CA GLY A 17 10.08 -12.72 -2.76
C GLY A 17 9.93 -11.24 -2.44
N ILE A 18 9.64 -10.46 -3.49
CA ILE A 18 9.41 -9.02 -3.41
C ILE A 18 7.97 -8.72 -3.83
N LEU A 19 7.29 -7.88 -3.06
CA LEU A 19 6.02 -7.27 -3.44
C LEU A 19 6.26 -5.77 -3.67
N LEU A 20 5.96 -5.30 -4.89
CA LEU A 20 6.01 -3.89 -5.24
C LEU A 20 4.59 -3.34 -5.35
N VAL A 21 4.23 -2.39 -4.49
CA VAL A 21 2.92 -1.73 -4.46
C VAL A 21 3.06 -0.31 -5.00
N ILE A 22 2.32 0.01 -6.07
CA ILE A 22 2.22 1.38 -6.61
C ILE A 22 0.77 1.82 -6.45
N THR A 23 0.53 2.82 -5.61
CA THR A 23 -0.83 3.20 -5.22
C THR A 23 -0.91 4.68 -4.83
N ARG A 24 -2.13 5.21 -4.77
CA ARG A 24 -2.41 6.47 -4.08
C ARG A 24 -2.66 6.18 -2.60
N VAL A 25 -2.11 7.02 -1.74
CA VAL A 25 -2.24 6.92 -0.29
C VAL A 25 -2.88 8.20 0.22
N ARG A 26 -3.91 8.04 1.04
CA ARG A 26 -4.57 9.15 1.75
C ARG A 26 -4.04 9.20 3.17
N ASP A 27 -4.00 10.40 3.75
CA ASP A 27 -3.52 10.60 5.11
C ASP A 27 -4.54 10.15 6.18
N THR A 28 -5.81 9.97 5.80
CA THR A 28 -6.91 9.62 6.71
C THR A 28 -7.27 8.13 6.66
N GLU A 29 -7.89 7.63 7.71
CA GLU A 29 -8.43 6.25 7.74
C GLU A 29 -9.89 6.17 7.27
N THR A 30 -10.53 7.33 7.04
CA THR A 30 -11.92 7.43 6.57
C THR A 30 -12.12 6.70 5.26
N GLN A 31 -13.35 6.25 4.99
CA GLN A 31 -13.68 5.60 3.72
C GLN A 31 -13.33 6.55 2.55
N PRO A 32 -12.52 6.10 1.58
CA PRO A 32 -12.11 6.94 0.47
C PRO A 32 -13.19 7.02 -0.61
N ASP A 33 -13.27 8.18 -1.24
CA ASP A 33 -13.92 8.33 -2.54
C ASP A 33 -13.06 7.72 -3.66
N GLY A 34 -13.66 7.44 -4.82
CA GLY A 34 -12.94 6.88 -5.96
C GLY A 34 -13.81 6.75 -7.20
N PRO A 35 -13.24 6.21 -8.31
CA PRO A 35 -11.87 5.75 -8.46
C PRO A 35 -10.85 6.86 -8.81
N PRO A 36 -9.54 6.63 -8.56
CA PRO A 36 -8.98 5.48 -7.84
C PRO A 36 -9.23 5.61 -6.33
N TRP A 37 -9.52 4.49 -5.65
CA TRP A 37 -9.70 4.45 -4.19
C TRP A 37 -8.34 4.43 -3.48
N PRO A 38 -7.83 5.56 -2.94
CA PRO A 38 -6.54 5.59 -2.26
C PRO A 38 -6.53 4.68 -1.03
N LEU A 39 -5.40 4.01 -0.78
CA LEU A 39 -5.18 3.21 0.43
C LEU A 39 -4.80 4.10 1.61
N SER A 40 -5.05 3.64 2.83
CA SER A 40 -4.55 4.28 4.04
C SER A 40 -3.32 3.58 4.59
N ASN A 41 -2.70 4.18 5.60
CA ASN A 41 -1.56 3.57 6.27
C ASN A 41 -1.96 2.28 7.01
N GLN A 42 -3.14 2.20 7.63
CA GLN A 42 -3.60 0.94 8.25
C GLN A 42 -3.85 -0.17 7.23
N GLU A 43 -4.37 0.19 6.05
CA GLU A 43 -4.57 -0.78 4.97
C GLU A 43 -3.23 -1.33 4.47
N LEU A 44 -2.21 -0.48 4.32
CA LEU A 44 -0.86 -0.91 3.94
C LEU A 44 -0.14 -1.70 5.04
N ALA A 45 -0.36 -1.36 6.32
CA ALA A 45 0.25 -2.06 7.46
C ALA A 45 -0.15 -3.54 7.54
N GLN A 46 -1.31 -3.93 6.98
CA GLN A 46 -1.72 -5.33 6.90
C GLN A 46 -0.72 -6.22 6.15
N PHE A 47 0.08 -5.68 5.22
CA PHE A 47 1.16 -6.47 4.61
C PHE A 47 2.23 -6.86 5.66
N GLN A 48 2.55 -5.97 6.60
CA GLN A 48 3.49 -6.24 7.67
C GLN A 48 2.96 -7.27 8.67
N GLU A 49 1.66 -7.23 8.97
CA GLU A 49 0.97 -8.24 9.78
C GLU A 49 1.01 -9.64 9.13
N LEU A 50 1.15 -9.71 7.80
CA LEU A 50 1.30 -10.97 7.04
C LEU A 50 2.76 -11.45 6.92
N GLY A 51 3.68 -10.78 7.61
CA GLY A 51 5.11 -11.10 7.65
C GLY A 51 5.93 -10.47 6.53
N LEU A 52 5.40 -9.49 5.79
CA LEU A 52 6.16 -8.77 4.78
C LEU A 52 6.83 -7.52 5.37
N ARG A 53 8.15 -7.41 5.27
CA ARG A 53 8.89 -6.25 5.76
C ARG A 53 8.90 -5.14 4.72
N GLU A 54 8.44 -3.94 5.08
CA GLU A 54 8.61 -2.75 4.23
C GLU A 54 10.11 -2.41 4.14
N ILE A 55 10.61 -2.25 2.92
CA ILE A 55 12.01 -1.96 2.63
C ILE A 55 12.19 -0.50 2.22
N CYS A 56 11.28 0.00 1.39
CA CYS A 56 11.38 1.32 0.80
C CYS A 56 9.98 1.86 0.50
N ARG A 57 9.79 3.17 0.72
CA ARG A 57 8.55 3.89 0.44
C ARG A 57 8.92 5.23 -0.19
N ASP A 58 8.80 5.30 -1.51
CA ASP A 58 9.13 6.48 -2.29
C ASP A 58 7.85 7.22 -2.70
N ARG A 59 7.78 8.51 -2.39
CA ARG A 59 6.70 9.39 -2.85
C ARG A 59 7.03 9.90 -4.25
N PHE A 60 6.07 9.84 -5.17
CA PHE A 60 6.20 10.53 -6.45
C PHE A 60 6.03 12.04 -6.25
N LEU A 61 6.87 12.85 -6.88
CA LEU A 61 6.69 14.30 -6.91
C LEU A 61 5.50 14.62 -7.82
N GLU A 62 4.46 15.23 -7.26
CA GLU A 62 3.28 15.72 -7.97
C GLU A 62 3.11 17.20 -7.64
N GLU A 63 2.67 18.01 -8.61
CA GLU A 63 2.54 19.47 -8.45
C GLU A 63 1.32 19.87 -7.60
N SER A 64 0.38 18.97 -7.36
CA SER A 64 -0.82 19.25 -6.57
C SER A 64 -0.57 19.09 -5.06
N ASN A 65 -1.14 20.02 -4.29
CA ASN A 65 -1.02 20.07 -2.83
C ASN A 65 -2.13 19.25 -2.14
N ASP A 66 -2.58 18.17 -2.77
CA ASP A 66 -3.66 17.31 -2.27
C ASP A 66 -3.18 16.41 -1.13
N SER A 67 -4.05 16.05 -0.20
CA SER A 67 -3.78 15.07 0.88
C SER A 67 -3.74 13.61 0.39
N ILE A 68 -3.74 13.42 -0.93
CA ILE A 68 -3.66 12.12 -1.59
C ILE A 68 -2.37 12.12 -2.40
N HIS A 69 -1.50 11.16 -2.10
CA HIS A 69 -0.16 11.12 -2.67
C HIS A 69 0.11 9.78 -3.33
N LYS A 70 0.79 9.77 -4.47
CA LYS A 70 1.21 8.53 -5.10
C LYS A 70 2.51 8.02 -4.50
N PHE A 71 2.56 6.72 -4.18
CA PHE A 71 3.71 6.05 -3.62
C PHE A 71 4.09 4.80 -4.42
N ARG A 72 5.39 4.48 -4.41
CA ARG A 72 5.95 3.17 -4.69
C ARG A 72 6.48 2.58 -3.38
N ILE A 73 5.98 1.43 -2.98
CA ILE A 73 6.35 0.76 -1.74
C ILE A 73 6.86 -0.64 -2.04
N GLU A 74 8.07 -0.96 -1.57
CA GLU A 74 8.67 -2.28 -1.67
C GLU A 74 8.51 -3.03 -0.34
N TYR A 75 7.99 -4.24 -0.41
CA TYR A 75 8.01 -5.20 0.69
C TYR A 75 8.80 -6.45 0.33
N ARG A 76 9.43 -7.09 1.32
CA ARG A 76 10.11 -8.39 1.19
C ARG A 76 9.54 -9.42 2.14
N ARG A 77 9.51 -10.67 1.69
CA ARG A 77 9.13 -11.81 2.53
C ARG A 77 10.31 -12.57 3.10
#